data_AF-A0A3N5MG29-F1
#
_entry.id   AF-A0A3N5MG29-F1
#
_cell.length_a   1.000
_cell.length_b   1.000
_cell.length_c   1.000
_cell.angle_alpha   90.00
_cell.angle_beta   90.00
_cell.angle_gamma   90.00
#
_symmetry.space_group_name_H-M   'P 1'
#
loop_
_entity.id
_entity.type
_entity.pdbx_description
1 polymer ?
#
loop_
_entity_poly.entity_id
_entity_poly.type
_entity_poly.pdbx_seq_one_letter_code
_entity_poly.pdbx_strand_id
1 'polypeptide(L)'
;MANVLKFLKYLDRLVLGLLKGIALGAFGLISLLILAGIFVRFVPVASLHWFDEILELLFAYMVFYGAAALWITGGHFSVGDWIKRRLFKHEAGRHFYQMLVDLIVLFFV
;
A
#
# COMPACT_ATOMS: atom_id res chain seq x y z
N MET A 1 31.40 11.06 4.10
CA MET A 1 30.46 9.94 3.92
C MET A 1 29.24 9.99 4.85
N ALA A 2 29.39 10.25 6.16
CA ALA A 2 28.27 10.26 7.11
C ALA A 2 27.13 11.26 6.77
N ASN A 3 27.45 12.43 6.21
CA ASN A 3 26.45 13.44 5.84
C ASN A 3 25.57 13.00 4.67
N VAL A 4 26.14 12.29 3.69
CA VAL A 4 25.41 11.76 2.53
C VAL A 4 24.42 10.67 2.97
N LEU A 5 24.85 9.77 3.86
CA LEU A 5 23.98 8.74 4.44
C LEU A 5 22.82 9.33 5.25
N LYS A 6 23.08 10.39 6.03
CA LYS A 6 22.02 11.10 6.78
C LYS A 6 21.02 11.77 5.84
N PHE A 7 21.51 12.39 4.76
CA PHE A 7 20.67 13.03 3.75
C PHE A 7 19.77 12.02 3.02
N LEU A 8 20.33 10.89 2.58
CA LEU A 8 19.56 9.82 1.93
C LEU A 8 18.47 9.26 2.87
N LYS A 9 18.80 9.02 4.15
CA LYS A 9 17.82 8.56 5.16
C LYS A 9 16.75 9.59 5.51
N TYR A 10 17.04 10.88 5.30
CA TYR A 10 16.07 11.94 5.49
C TYR A 10 15.10 11.99 4.30
N LEU A 11 15.62 11.95 3.08
CA LEU A 11 14.82 11.89 1.86
C LEU A 11 13.89 10.67 1.86
N ASP A 12 14.41 9.49 2.20
CA ASP A 12 13.61 8.26 2.26
C ASP A 12 12.42 8.39 3.23
N ARG A 13 12.66 8.95 4.42
CA ARG A 13 11.59 9.20 5.40
C ARG A 13 10.59 10.26 4.95
N LEU A 14 11.07 11.30 4.25
CA LEU A 14 10.21 12.35 3.70
C LEU A 14 9.30 11.77 2.62
N VAL A 15 9.88 11.04 1.66
CA VAL A 15 9.14 10.33 0.60
C VAL A 15 8.11 9.39 1.22
N LEU A 16 8.51 8.56 2.18
CA LEU A 16 7.59 7.67 2.87
C LEU A 16 6.43 8.41 3.55
N GLY A 17 6.73 9.52 4.21
CA GLY A 17 5.73 10.38 4.86
C GLY A 17 4.72 10.95 3.87
N LEU A 18 5.20 11.43 2.71
CA LEU A 18 4.34 11.94 1.64
C LEU A 18 3.45 10.85 1.05
N LEU A 19 4.00 9.68 0.70
CA LEU A 19 3.21 8.59 0.13
C LEU A 19 2.12 8.13 1.10
N LYS A 20 2.45 7.98 2.39
CA LYS A 20 1.47 7.64 3.43
C LYS A 20 0.41 8.73 3.57
N GLY A 21 0.83 10.00 3.57
CA GLY A 21 -0.09 11.13 3.68
C GLY A 21 -1.09 11.17 2.52
N ILE A 22 -0.62 10.99 1.28
CA ILE A 22 -1.48 10.94 0.10
C ILE A 22 -2.45 9.76 0.17
N ALA A 23 -1.97 8.55 0.50
CA ALA A 23 -2.82 7.37 0.60
C ALA A 23 -3.91 7.51 1.68
N LEU A 24 -3.56 8.00 2.88
CA LEU A 24 -4.52 8.23 3.96
C LEU A 24 -5.50 9.37 3.63
N GLY A 25 -5.02 10.43 2.99
CA GLY A 25 -5.85 11.54 2.53
C GLY A 25 -6.87 11.09 1.49
N ALA A 26 -6.44 10.30 0.50
CA ALA A 26 -7.31 9.72 -0.51
C ALA A 26 -8.35 8.78 0.12
N PHE A 27 -7.96 7.92 1.06
CA PHE A 27 -8.89 7.06 1.81
C PHE A 27 -9.95 7.86 2.57
N GLY A 28 -9.54 8.92 3.27
CA GLY A 28 -10.45 9.82 3.98
C GLY A 28 -11.42 10.51 3.04
N LEU A 29 -10.92 11.02 1.91
CA LEU A 29 -11.75 11.68 0.91
C LEU A 29 -12.75 10.73 0.26
N ILE A 30 -12.33 9.52 -0.12
CA ILE A 30 -13.23 8.47 -0.64
C ILE A 30 -14.33 8.17 0.38
N SER A 31 -13.98 8.01 1.67
CA SER A 31 -14.94 7.70 2.73
C SER A 31 -16.00 8.80 2.88
N LEU A 32 -15.57 10.07 2.87
CA LEU A 32 -16.47 11.23 2.92
C LEU A 32 -17.34 11.33 1.67
N LEU A 33 -16.76 11.10 0.49
CA LEU A 33 -17.48 11.12 -0.77
C LEU A 33 -18.57 10.03 -0.78
N ILE A 34 -18.25 8.78 -0.44
CA ILE A 34 -19.23 7.69 -0.37
C ILE A 34 -20.37 8.04 0.59
N LEU A 35 -20.03 8.57 1.77
CA LEU A 35 -21.02 9.01 2.75
C LEU A 35 -21.94 10.09 2.17
N ALA A 36 -21.38 11.11 1.51
CA ALA A 36 -22.16 12.14 0.81
C ALA A 36 -23.05 11.56 -0.30
N GLY A 37 -22.54 10.61 -1.08
CA GLY A 37 -23.32 9.91 -2.10
C GLY A 37 -24.52 9.15 -1.52
N ILE A 38 -24.37 8.53 -0.34
CA ILE A 38 -25.48 7.91 0.39
C ILE A 38 -26.50 8.98 0.79
N PHE A 39 -26.07 10.13 1.32
CA PHE A 39 -26.99 11.22 1.70
C PHE A 39 -27.77 11.79 0.51
N VAL A 40 -27.11 12.00 -0.63
CA VAL A 40 -27.76 12.52 -1.85
C VAL A 40 -28.83 11.55 -2.39
N ARG A 41 -28.70 10.24 -2.14
CA ARG A 41 -29.77 9.28 -2.48
C ARG A 41 -31.04 9.47 -1.65
N PHE A 42 -30.92 9.96 -0.42
CA PHE A 42 -32.07 10.27 0.45
C PHE A 42 -32.66 11.65 0.18
N VAL A 43 -31.80 12.63 -0.16
CA VAL A 43 -32.21 13.98 -0.54
C VAL A 43 -31.63 14.27 -1.92
N PRO A 44 -32.38 13.99 -3.01
CA PRO A 44 -31.87 14.12 -4.37
C PRO A 44 -31.77 15.59 -4.79
N VAL A 45 -30.80 16.32 -4.21
CA VAL A 45 -30.54 17.73 -4.50
C VAL A 45 -29.65 17.90 -5.75
N ALA A 46 -28.91 16.87 -6.16
CA ALA A 46 -28.01 16.93 -7.32
C ALA A 46 -27.75 15.55 -7.96
N SER A 47 -27.73 15.49 -9.31
CA SER A 47 -27.27 14.33 -10.08
C SER A 47 -25.76 14.41 -10.29
N LEU A 48 -24.97 13.79 -9.41
CA LEU A 48 -23.52 13.83 -9.47
C LEU A 48 -22.97 12.76 -10.44
N HIS A 49 -23.06 13.00 -11.75
CA HIS A 49 -22.54 12.05 -12.75
C HIS A 49 -21.01 11.90 -12.69
N TRP A 50 -20.31 12.96 -12.31
CA TRP A 50 -18.84 13.00 -12.25
C TRP A 50 -18.25 12.37 -10.98
N PHE A 51 -19.10 12.01 -10.01
CA PHE A 51 -18.66 11.52 -8.71
C PHE A 51 -17.98 10.16 -8.77
N ASP A 52 -18.46 9.27 -9.63
CA ASP A 52 -17.89 7.93 -9.77
C ASP A 52 -16.48 7.98 -10.39
N GLU A 53 -16.23 8.89 -11.34
CA GLU A 53 -14.90 9.10 -11.94
C GLU A 53 -13.87 9.61 -10.92
N ILE A 54 -14.27 10.57 -10.07
CA ILE A 54 -13.39 11.09 -9.01
C ILE A 54 -13.07 9.99 -7.99
N LEU A 55 -14.08 9.19 -7.60
CA LEU A 55 -13.90 8.08 -6.69
C LEU A 55 -12.93 7.04 -7.25
N GLU A 56 -13.08 6.67 -8.52
CA GLU A 56 -12.19 5.73 -9.19
C GLU A 56 -10.75 6.24 -9.22
N LEU A 57 -10.57 7.52 -9.58
CA LEU A 57 -9.25 8.15 -9.63
C LEU A 57 -8.61 8.21 -8.22
N LEU A 58 -9.37 8.60 -7.20
CA LEU A 58 -8.89 8.61 -5.82
C LEU A 58 -8.52 7.21 -5.35
N PHE A 59 -9.30 6.20 -5.70
CA PHE A 59 -9.04 4.82 -5.36
C PHE A 59 -7.74 4.34 -6.01
N ALA A 60 -7.53 4.64 -7.29
CA ALA A 60 -6.29 4.33 -7.99
C ALA A 60 -5.08 4.96 -7.28
N TYR A 61 -5.13 6.27 -6.99
CA TYR A 61 -4.05 6.95 -6.27
C TYR A 61 -3.80 6.36 -4.88
N MET A 62 -4.86 6.06 -4.12
CA MET A 62 -4.75 5.44 -2.80
C MET A 62 -4.02 4.09 -2.86
N VAL A 63 -4.39 3.23 -3.82
CA VAL A 63 -3.80 1.90 -3.96
C VAL A 63 -2.34 1.98 -4.40
N PHE A 64 -2.02 2.78 -5.43
CA PHE A 64 -0.65 2.88 -5.93
C PHE A 64 0.31 3.48 -4.90
N TYR A 65 -0.05 4.62 -4.28
CA TYR A 65 0.81 5.24 -3.28
C TYR A 65 0.85 4.45 -1.97
N GLY A 66 -0.25 3.80 -1.60
CA GLY A 66 -0.31 2.89 -0.45
C GLY A 66 0.62 1.68 -0.63
N ALA A 67 0.59 1.04 -1.81
CA ALA A 67 1.48 -0.08 -2.14
C ALA A 67 2.95 0.35 -2.14
N ALA A 68 3.26 1.51 -2.74
CA ALA A 68 4.63 2.04 -2.75
C ALA A 68 5.12 2.41 -1.33
N ALA A 69 4.26 2.95 -0.46
CA ALA A 69 4.62 3.19 0.93
C ALA A 69 4.89 1.87 1.69
N LEU A 70 4.07 0.84 1.44
CA LEU A 70 4.25 -0.49 2.02
C LEU A 70 5.59 -1.10 1.60
N TRP A 71 5.94 -0.94 0.31
CA TRP A 71 7.20 -1.40 -0.26
C TRP A 71 8.42 -0.81 0.44
N ILE A 72 8.44 0.52 0.62
CA ILE A 72 9.54 1.21 1.32
C ILE A 72 9.67 0.72 2.77
N THR A 73 8.54 0.50 3.46
CA THR A 73 8.59 0.01 4.86
C THR A 73 8.98 -1.46 5.00
N GLY A 74 9.08 -2.22 3.91
CA GLY A 74 9.24 -3.67 3.95
C GLY A 74 8.05 -4.38 4.61
N GLY A 75 6.90 -3.70 4.73
CA GLY A 75 5.70 -4.17 5.40
C GLY A 75 4.82 -5.05 4.53
N HIS A 76 5.34 -5.59 3.42
CA HIS A 76 4.63 -6.62 2.66
C HIS A 76 4.18 -7.70 3.62
N PHE A 77 2.90 -8.06 3.56
CA PHE A 77 2.39 -9.25 4.20
C PHE A 77 3.18 -10.44 3.64
N SER A 78 4.30 -10.76 4.28
CA SER A 78 5.13 -11.89 3.92
C SER A 78 4.42 -13.10 4.50
N VAL A 79 3.40 -13.56 3.77
CA VAL A 79 2.57 -14.74 4.10
C VAL A 79 3.45 -15.98 4.33
N GLY A 80 4.73 -15.96 3.91
CA GLY A 80 5.71 -17.02 4.18
C GLY A 80 6.60 -16.85 5.41
N ASP A 81 6.69 -15.66 6.02
CA ASP A 81 7.70 -15.40 7.08
C ASP A 81 7.24 -15.91 8.45
N TRP A 82 5.93 -16.02 8.68
CA TRP A 82 5.35 -16.63 9.88
C TRP A 82 5.54 -18.16 9.91
N ILE A 83 5.43 -18.80 8.74
CA ILE A 83 5.65 -20.25 8.56
C ILE A 83 7.15 -20.57 8.73
N LYS A 84 8.05 -19.78 8.13
CA LYS A 84 9.51 -19.96 8.27
C LYS A 84 9.97 -19.98 9.73
N ARG A 85 9.48 -19.05 10.56
CA ARG A 85 9.91 -18.93 11.96
C ARG A 85 9.42 -20.08 12.84
N ARG A 86 8.33 -20.76 12.47
CA ARG A 86 7.71 -21.80 13.30
C ARG A 86 8.09 -23.23 12.89
N LEU A 87 8.35 -23.48 11.61
CA LEU A 87 8.54 -24.83 11.07
C LEU A 87 10.00 -25.20 10.75
N PHE A 88 10.90 -24.25 10.46
CA PHE A 88 12.24 -24.58 9.97
C PHE A 88 13.35 -24.05 10.91
N LYS A 89 13.88 -24.94 11.77
CA LYS A 89 15.10 -24.68 12.57
C LYS A 89 16.41 -24.83 11.77
N HIS A 90 16.39 -25.47 10.61
CA HIS A 90 17.56 -25.69 9.74
C HIS A 90 17.68 -24.64 8.64
N GLU A 91 18.87 -24.06 8.49
CA GLU A 91 19.15 -22.96 7.54
C GLU A 91 18.91 -23.37 6.07
N ALA A 92 19.22 -24.61 5.69
CA ALA A 92 19.02 -25.11 4.32
C ALA A 92 17.54 -25.15 3.88
N GLY A 93 16.63 -25.56 4.78
CA GLY A 93 15.19 -25.61 4.49
C GLY A 93 14.57 -24.23 4.33
N ARG A 94 15.13 -23.23 5.02
CA ARG A 94 14.70 -21.83 4.93
C ARG A 94 15.01 -21.23 3.56
N HIS A 95 16.19 -21.50 3.02
CA HIS A 95 16.61 -21.03 1.69
C HIS A 95 15.81 -21.69 0.57
N PHE A 96 15.56 -23.00 0.65
CA PHE A 96 14.75 -23.70 -0.35
C PHE A 96 13.30 -23.18 -0.40
N TYR A 97 12.68 -22.95 0.76
CA TYR A 97 11.34 -22.35 0.82
C TYR A 97 11.33 -20.92 0.27
N GLN A 98 12.38 -20.13 0.52
CA GLN A 98 12.51 -18.77 -0.04
C GLN A 98 12.59 -18.80 -1.56
N MET A 99 13.41 -19.71 -2.11
CA MET A 99 13.56 -19.90 -3.54
C MET A 99 12.25 -20.35 -4.21
N LEU A 100 11.48 -21.23 -3.57
CA LEU A 100 10.16 -21.63 -4.07
C LEU A 100 9.15 -20.49 -4.05
N VAL A 101 9.08 -19.71 -2.97
CA VAL A 101 8.19 -18.55 -2.90
C VAL A 101 8.58 -17.53 -3.97
N ASP A 102 9.87 -17.22 -4.13
CA ASP A 102 10.34 -16.28 -5.14
C ASP A 102 10.03 -16.77 -6.56
N LEU A 103 10.14 -18.08 -6.83
CA LEU A 103 9.73 -18.68 -8.11
C LEU A 103 8.23 -18.57 -8.37
N ILE A 104 7.40 -18.81 -7.34
CA ILE A 104 5.94 -18.68 -7.45
C ILE A 104 5.58 -17.22 -7.72
N VAL A 105 6.22 -16.27 -7.03
CA VAL A 105 6.01 -14.84 -7.28
C VAL A 105 6.47 -14.46 -8.69
N LEU A 106 7.63 -14.95 -9.15
CA LEU A 106 8.15 -14.70 -10.49
C LEU A 106 7.22 -15.24 -11.59
N PHE A 107 6.54 -16.36 -11.34
CA PHE A 107 5.60 -16.94 -12.30
C PHE A 107 4.26 -16.18 -12.35
N PHE A 108 3.87 -15.52 -11.25
CA PHE A 108 2.59 -14.84 -11.12
C PHE A 108 2.64 -13.35 -11.51
N VAL A 109 3.82 -12.74 -11.51
CA VAL A 109 4.12 -11.39 -12.03
C VAL A 109 4.31 -11.43 -13.54
#